data_AF-A0A3M1Z7F4-F1
#
_entry.id   AF-A0A3M1Z7F4-F1
#
_cell.length_a   1.000
_cell.length_b   1.000
_cell.length_c   1.000
_cell.angle_alpha   90.00
_cell.angle_beta   90.00
_cell.angle_gamma   90.00
#
_symmetry.space_group_name_H-M   'P 1'
#
loop_
_entity.id
_entity.type
_entity.pdbx_description
1 polymer ?
#
loop_
_entity_poly.entity_id
_entity_poly.type
_entity_poly.pdbx_seq_one_letter_code
_entity_poly.pdbx_strand_id
1 'polypeptide(L)'
;MAVVGLLFNMSNGLDPLYNDPQHQRDNYKALAERLEQEATAEDAIILDAPNQSQVFLYYYDGEAPVYLLPASGDYDQARQETEQIIEDYRRIYVLFYGQAEQDPLNVVESELIEGAYQVSDEWVGSVRFVRYTTPDELNAPQPVNVRFGEHITLERIAYNSDELRAGDVLQIQLNWQTDAVLEARYKVFLHLVNSEGQLVAQRDSEPGGGSAITPTWQPQQTVVDNHALVLPVDLPAGEYTLLVGLYDLSNPAARLTLEDGADALQLLTIRIQ
;
A
#
# COMPACT_ATOMS: atom_id res chain seq x y z
N MET A 1 42.18 15.80 8.64
CA MET A 1 40.91 16.31 9.19
C MET A 1 39.86 15.25 8.89
N ALA A 2 39.69 14.32 9.83
CA ALA A 2 38.77 13.20 9.72
C ALA A 2 37.58 13.50 10.63
N VAL A 3 36.36 13.39 10.10
CA VAL A 3 35.14 13.35 10.90
C VAL A 3 34.45 12.04 10.55
N VAL A 4 34.53 11.12 11.50
CA VAL A 4 33.83 9.84 11.54
C VAL A 4 32.41 10.14 12.03
N GLY A 5 31.40 9.85 11.20
CA GLY A 5 29.98 9.92 11.56
C GLY A 5 29.49 8.54 11.98
N LEU A 6 28.99 8.46 13.21
CA LEU A 6 28.63 7.23 13.91
C LEU A 6 27.50 6.43 13.25
N LEU A 7 27.78 5.17 12.93
CA LEU A 7 26.80 4.08 12.92
C LEU A 7 26.62 3.63 14.38
N PHE A 8 25.45 3.91 14.97
CA PHE A 8 25.08 3.31 16.24
C PHE A 8 24.39 1.96 15.98
N ASN A 9 25.05 0.89 16.41
CA ASN A 9 24.49 -0.46 16.51
C ASN A 9 23.28 -0.44 17.48
N MET A 10 22.07 -0.54 16.94
CA MET A 10 20.88 -0.90 17.72
C MET A 10 20.76 -2.42 17.73
N SER A 11 21.46 -3.10 18.65
CA SER A 11 21.28 -4.55 18.83
C SER A 11 21.01 -4.99 20.26
N ASN A 12 20.81 -4.07 21.22
CA ASN A 12 20.49 -4.45 22.60
C ASN A 12 19.65 -3.37 23.33
N GLY A 13 18.39 -3.17 22.92
CA GLY A 13 17.51 -2.21 23.60
C GLY A 13 16.03 -2.19 23.23
N LEU A 14 15.54 -3.11 22.38
CA LEU A 14 14.13 -3.12 21.93
C LEU A 14 13.23 -4.07 22.73
N ASP A 15 13.78 -5.08 23.39
CA ASP A 15 13.00 -6.10 24.13
C ASP A 15 12.02 -5.56 25.19
N PRO A 16 12.30 -4.49 25.95
CA PRO A 16 11.36 -3.98 26.95
C PRO A 16 10.15 -3.27 26.33
N LEU A 17 10.31 -2.64 25.16
CA LEU A 17 9.23 -1.91 24.47
C LEU A 17 8.23 -2.86 23.81
N TYR A 18 8.70 -4.00 23.32
CA TYR A 18 7.83 -5.04 22.75
C TYR A 18 7.03 -5.80 23.81
N ASN A 19 7.54 -5.92 25.05
CA ASN A 19 6.97 -6.76 26.09
C ASN A 19 6.33 -6.01 27.26
N ASP A 20 6.27 -4.68 27.24
CA ASP A 20 5.57 -3.90 28.27
C ASP A 20 4.04 -3.88 28.00
N PRO A 21 3.22 -4.52 28.86
CA PRO A 21 1.77 -4.55 28.68
C PRO A 21 1.10 -3.18 28.74
N GLN A 22 1.71 -2.17 29.37
CA GLN A 22 1.15 -0.81 29.42
C GLN A 22 1.28 -0.12 28.06
N HIS A 23 2.46 -0.19 27.44
CA HIS A 23 2.71 0.41 26.13
C HIS A 23 1.85 -0.23 25.03
N GLN A 24 1.66 -1.56 25.07
CA GLN A 24 0.76 -2.23 24.12
C GLN A 24 -0.69 -1.74 24.25
N ARG A 25 -1.19 -1.56 25.50
CA ARG A 25 -2.54 -1.03 25.74
C ARG A 25 -2.71 0.39 25.23
N ASP A 26 -1.70 1.24 25.40
CA ASP A 26 -1.73 2.61 24.91
C ASP A 26 -1.79 2.66 23.36
N ASN A 27 -1.09 1.76 22.66
CA ASN A 27 -1.17 1.64 21.20
C ASN A 27 -2.59 1.29 20.73
N TYR A 28 -3.21 0.25 21.32
CA TYR A 28 -4.56 -0.18 20.95
C TYR A 28 -5.62 0.87 21.31
N LYS A 29 -5.45 1.57 22.43
CA LYS A 29 -6.35 2.67 22.80
C LYS A 29 -6.32 3.79 21.75
N ALA A 30 -5.12 4.23 21.35
CA ALA A 30 -4.98 5.29 20.34
C ALA A 30 -5.57 4.88 18.98
N LEU A 31 -5.37 3.62 18.56
CA LEU A 31 -5.96 3.10 17.34
C LEU A 31 -7.49 2.99 17.42
N ALA A 32 -8.03 2.53 18.54
CA ALA A 32 -9.48 2.46 18.75
C ALA A 32 -10.14 3.84 18.70
N GLU A 33 -9.61 4.82 19.46
CA GLU A 33 -10.13 6.20 19.47
C GLU A 33 -10.07 6.86 18.09
N ARG A 34 -9.05 6.53 17.28
CA ARG A 34 -8.94 6.98 15.89
C ARG A 34 -9.97 6.32 14.99
N LEU A 35 -10.13 5.00 15.08
CA LEU A 35 -11.09 4.25 14.27
C LEU A 35 -12.54 4.63 14.60
N GLU A 36 -12.85 4.99 15.84
CA GLU A 36 -14.17 5.54 16.20
C GLU A 36 -14.48 6.88 15.52
N GLN A 37 -13.45 7.65 15.13
CA GLN A 37 -13.61 8.93 14.45
C GLN A 37 -13.61 8.80 12.92
N GLU A 38 -12.87 7.82 12.39
CA GLU A 38 -12.63 7.66 10.94
C GLU A 38 -13.51 6.59 10.27
N ALA A 39 -13.76 5.48 10.96
CA ALA A 39 -14.45 4.32 10.40
C ALA A 39 -15.95 4.39 10.65
N THR A 40 -16.73 3.94 9.68
CA THR A 40 -18.19 3.92 9.68
C THR A 40 -18.70 2.51 9.48
N ALA A 41 -20.03 2.31 9.55
CA ALA A 41 -20.64 1.02 9.22
C ALA A 41 -20.39 0.51 7.78
N GLU A 42 -19.89 1.35 6.87
CA GLU A 42 -19.51 0.97 5.50
C GLU A 42 -18.05 0.46 5.39
N ASP A 43 -17.31 0.43 6.51
CA ASP A 43 -15.91 0.02 6.58
C ASP A 43 -15.75 -1.22 7.47
N ALA A 44 -14.65 -1.94 7.33
CA ALA A 44 -14.31 -3.09 8.16
C ALA A 44 -12.98 -2.90 8.90
N ILE A 45 -12.86 -3.52 10.07
CA ILE A 45 -11.61 -3.61 10.82
C ILE A 45 -11.21 -5.08 10.89
N ILE A 46 -9.99 -5.42 10.47
CA ILE A 46 -9.40 -6.74 10.63
C ILE A 46 -8.31 -6.66 11.71
N LEU A 47 -8.46 -7.49 12.73
CA LEU A 47 -7.40 -7.77 13.70
C LEU A 47 -6.68 -9.03 13.24
N ASP A 48 -5.48 -8.86 12.67
CA ASP A 48 -4.66 -9.96 12.13
C ASP A 48 -3.87 -10.68 13.23
N ALA A 49 -4.61 -11.02 14.29
CA ALA A 49 -4.19 -11.70 15.50
C ALA A 49 -5.39 -11.74 16.47
N PRO A 50 -6.12 -12.87 16.60
CA PRO A 50 -7.36 -12.93 17.38
C PRO A 50 -7.21 -12.51 18.86
N ASN A 51 -6.03 -12.65 19.45
CA ASN A 51 -5.74 -12.22 20.82
C ASN A 51 -5.76 -10.69 21.01
N GLN A 52 -5.61 -9.90 19.94
CA GLN A 52 -5.73 -8.43 19.99
C GLN A 52 -7.10 -7.99 20.50
N SER A 53 -8.15 -8.77 20.20
CA SER A 53 -9.53 -8.51 20.59
C SER A 53 -9.69 -8.25 22.09
N GLN A 54 -8.87 -8.90 22.94
CA GLN A 54 -8.92 -8.76 24.40
C GLN A 54 -8.61 -7.34 24.89
N VAL A 55 -7.85 -6.57 24.11
CA VAL A 55 -7.45 -5.20 24.45
C VAL A 55 -8.15 -4.20 23.54
N PHE A 56 -8.19 -4.46 22.23
CA PHE A 56 -8.79 -3.54 21.26
C PHE A 56 -10.28 -3.31 21.53
N LEU A 57 -11.06 -4.38 21.70
CA LEU A 57 -12.52 -4.27 21.95
C LEU A 57 -12.87 -3.71 23.33
N TYR A 58 -11.88 -3.55 24.23
CA TYR A 58 -12.11 -2.82 25.48
C TYR A 58 -12.20 -1.30 25.25
N TYR A 59 -11.53 -0.80 24.22
CA TYR A 59 -11.47 0.63 23.89
C TYR A 59 -12.33 1.02 22.69
N TYR A 60 -12.72 0.06 21.84
CA TYR A 60 -13.48 0.32 20.64
C TYR A 60 -14.98 0.05 20.83
N ASP A 61 -15.80 1.09 20.65
CA ASP A 61 -17.27 1.08 20.65
C ASP A 61 -17.84 1.74 19.37
N GLY A 62 -17.07 1.70 18.28
CA GLY A 62 -17.43 2.28 16.98
C GLY A 62 -18.37 1.43 16.13
N GLU A 63 -18.82 1.97 15.00
CA GLU A 63 -19.83 1.33 14.13
C GLU A 63 -19.25 0.27 13.18
N ALA A 64 -17.97 0.34 12.85
CA ALA A 64 -17.35 -0.60 11.90
C ALA A 64 -17.24 -2.00 12.51
N PRO A 65 -17.69 -3.06 11.83
CA PRO A 65 -17.52 -4.43 12.28
C PRO A 65 -16.03 -4.81 12.39
N VAL A 66 -15.73 -5.60 13.42
CA VAL A 66 -14.37 -6.09 13.72
C VAL A 66 -14.29 -7.59 13.45
N TYR A 67 -13.36 -7.99 12.58
CA TYR A 67 -13.07 -9.36 12.19
C TYR A 67 -11.77 -9.83 12.82
N LEU A 68 -11.75 -11.08 13.28
CA LEU A 68 -10.60 -11.69 13.95
C LEU A 68 -10.01 -12.78 13.03
N LEU A 69 -9.00 -12.42 12.26
CA LEU A 69 -8.42 -13.30 11.24
C LEU A 69 -6.94 -13.57 11.54
N PRO A 70 -6.42 -14.76 11.19
CA PRO A 70 -7.16 -16.00 10.91
C PRO A 70 -7.81 -16.56 12.20
N ALA A 71 -9.04 -17.07 12.11
CA ALA A 71 -9.72 -17.68 13.25
C ALA A 71 -9.16 -19.09 13.55
N SER A 72 -8.51 -19.27 14.70
CA SER A 72 -7.98 -20.57 15.17
C SER A 72 -7.04 -21.29 14.17
N GLY A 73 -6.35 -20.56 13.30
CA GLY A 73 -5.43 -21.12 12.31
C GLY A 73 -6.09 -21.75 11.07
N ASP A 74 -7.39 -21.49 10.84
CA ASP A 74 -8.05 -21.87 9.59
C ASP A 74 -7.76 -20.84 8.49
N TYR A 75 -6.70 -21.10 7.72
CA TYR A 75 -6.21 -20.20 6.69
C TYR A 75 -7.08 -20.17 5.42
N ASP A 76 -7.77 -21.27 5.10
CA ASP A 76 -8.66 -21.30 3.93
C ASP A 76 -9.95 -20.53 4.20
N GLN A 77 -10.46 -20.61 5.43
CA GLN A 77 -11.55 -19.75 5.88
C GLN A 77 -11.12 -18.28 5.92
N ALA A 78 -9.92 -17.98 6.45
CA ALA A 78 -9.43 -16.61 6.51
C ALA A 78 -9.30 -15.97 5.12
N ARG A 79 -8.88 -16.75 4.11
CA ARG A 79 -8.88 -16.32 2.70
C ARG A 79 -10.28 -15.91 2.25
N GLN A 80 -11.25 -16.82 2.37
CA GLN A 80 -12.63 -16.59 1.92
C GLN A 80 -13.29 -15.42 2.65
N GLU A 81 -13.04 -15.28 3.96
CA GLU A 81 -13.55 -14.15 4.74
C GLU A 81 -12.90 -12.83 4.31
N THR A 82 -11.59 -12.82 4.02
CA THR A 82 -10.91 -11.61 3.54
C THR A 82 -11.43 -11.20 2.15
N GLU A 83 -11.61 -12.16 1.23
CA GLU A 83 -12.24 -11.93 -0.08
C GLU A 83 -13.65 -11.32 0.08
N GLN A 84 -14.49 -11.89 0.96
CA GLN A 84 -15.83 -11.36 1.22
C GLN A 84 -15.79 -9.94 1.82
N ILE A 85 -14.85 -9.67 2.73
CA ILE A 85 -14.68 -8.33 3.31
C ILE A 85 -14.30 -7.30 2.22
N ILE A 86 -13.48 -7.68 1.24
CA ILE A 86 -13.15 -6.83 0.09
C ILE A 86 -14.38 -6.53 -0.77
N GLU A 87 -15.31 -7.47 -0.90
CA GLU A 87 -16.55 -7.27 -1.68
C GLU A 87 -17.60 -6.43 -0.92
N ASP A 88 -17.69 -6.58 0.40
CA ASP A 88 -18.81 -6.04 1.20
C ASP A 88 -18.57 -4.61 1.72
N TYR A 89 -17.31 -4.18 1.84
CA TYR A 89 -16.94 -2.92 2.50
C TYR A 89 -16.25 -1.95 1.56
N ARG A 90 -16.26 -0.65 1.90
CA ARG A 90 -15.57 0.40 1.11
C ARG A 90 -14.11 0.57 1.50
N ARG A 91 -13.83 0.49 2.80
CA ARG A 91 -12.47 0.62 3.35
C ARG A 91 -12.23 -0.48 4.36
N ILE A 92 -10.98 -0.91 4.44
CA ILE A 92 -10.53 -1.96 5.36
C ILE A 92 -9.35 -1.42 6.15
N TYR A 93 -9.49 -1.46 7.47
CA TYR A 93 -8.45 -1.11 8.42
C TYR A 93 -7.87 -2.39 9.00
N VAL A 94 -6.55 -2.57 8.93
CA VAL A 94 -5.91 -3.81 9.39
C VAL A 94 -4.87 -3.50 10.45
N LEU A 95 -4.95 -4.23 11.55
CA LEU A 95 -4.00 -4.14 12.67
C LEU A 95 -3.14 -5.40 12.69
N PHE A 96 -2.00 -5.34 12.03
CA PHE A 96 -1.02 -6.42 12.01
C PHE A 96 -0.19 -6.43 13.30
N TYR A 97 -0.14 -7.59 13.98
CA TYR A 97 0.67 -7.78 15.18
C TYR A 97 1.08 -9.25 15.34
N GLY A 98 2.39 -9.54 15.42
CA GLY A 98 2.87 -10.91 15.58
C GLY A 98 2.49 -11.81 14.40
N GLN A 99 2.46 -11.27 13.18
CA GLN A 99 2.09 -11.99 11.95
C GLN A 99 2.81 -13.33 11.82
N ALA A 100 4.11 -13.39 12.11
CA ALA A 100 4.88 -14.63 12.00
C ALA A 100 4.34 -15.77 12.87
N GLU A 101 3.68 -15.44 13.99
CA GLU A 101 3.06 -16.41 14.89
C GLU A 101 1.56 -16.59 14.64
N GLN A 102 0.84 -15.54 14.22
CA GLN A 102 -0.62 -15.53 14.10
C GLN A 102 -1.11 -15.85 12.68
N ASP A 103 -0.44 -15.33 11.66
CA ASP A 103 -0.68 -15.62 10.24
C ASP A 103 0.66 -15.93 9.53
N PRO A 104 1.29 -17.08 9.82
CA PRO A 104 2.59 -17.45 9.25
C PRO A 104 2.58 -17.62 7.73
N LEU A 105 1.39 -17.74 7.12
CA LEU A 105 1.21 -17.84 5.67
C LEU A 105 0.89 -16.51 5.02
N ASN A 106 0.73 -15.44 5.82
CA ASN A 106 0.37 -14.10 5.39
C ASN A 106 -0.88 -14.06 4.51
N VAL A 107 -1.87 -14.89 4.81
CA VAL A 107 -3.09 -15.02 4.01
C VAL A 107 -3.84 -13.70 3.96
N VAL A 108 -4.07 -13.05 5.11
CA VAL A 108 -4.88 -11.83 5.16
C VAL A 108 -4.25 -10.73 4.30
N GLU A 109 -2.96 -10.46 4.48
CA GLU A 109 -2.28 -9.43 3.70
C GLU A 109 -2.16 -9.81 2.21
N SER A 110 -1.95 -11.09 1.89
CA SER A 110 -1.88 -11.54 0.49
C SER A 110 -3.19 -11.31 -0.25
N GLU A 111 -4.32 -11.69 0.35
CA GLU A 111 -5.63 -11.45 -0.26
C GLU A 111 -5.94 -9.95 -0.42
N LEU A 112 -5.55 -9.12 0.56
CA LEU A 112 -5.71 -7.66 0.47
C LEU A 112 -4.81 -7.02 -0.59
N ILE A 113 -3.60 -7.53 -0.78
CA ILE A 113 -2.69 -7.06 -1.83
C ILE A 113 -3.23 -7.40 -3.22
N GLU A 114 -3.80 -8.60 -3.39
CA GLU A 114 -4.34 -9.05 -4.67
C GLU A 114 -5.69 -8.39 -5.00
N GLY A 115 -6.56 -8.27 -3.99
CA GLY A 115 -7.95 -7.85 -4.15
C GLY A 115 -8.27 -6.40 -3.80
N ALA A 116 -7.36 -5.65 -3.17
CA ALA A 116 -7.63 -4.28 -2.73
C ALA A 116 -6.48 -3.31 -3.05
N TYR A 117 -6.61 -2.06 -2.60
CA TYR A 117 -5.65 -0.99 -2.85
C TYR A 117 -5.15 -0.39 -1.54
N GLN A 118 -3.87 -0.60 -1.23
CA GLN A 118 -3.25 -0.05 -0.03
C GLN A 118 -3.14 1.48 -0.12
N VAL A 119 -3.78 2.16 0.83
CA VAL A 119 -3.83 3.63 0.97
C VAL A 119 -2.69 4.14 1.86
N SER A 120 -2.43 3.46 2.99
CA SER A 120 -1.35 3.84 3.90
C SER A 120 -0.86 2.65 4.70
N ASP A 121 0.39 2.72 5.16
CA ASP A 121 1.04 1.72 6.02
C ASP A 121 1.90 2.45 7.03
N GLU A 122 1.56 2.34 8.31
CA GLU A 122 2.21 3.07 9.40
C GLU A 122 2.34 2.21 10.66
N TRP A 123 3.35 2.52 11.48
CA TRP A 123 3.55 1.87 12.77
C TRP A 123 2.99 2.72 13.89
N VAL A 124 2.08 2.17 14.68
CA VAL A 124 1.61 2.74 15.94
C VAL A 124 2.17 1.89 17.09
N GLY A 125 3.33 2.32 17.57
CA GLY A 125 4.15 1.53 18.50
C GLY A 125 4.57 0.21 17.85
N SER A 126 4.05 -0.92 18.36
CA SER A 126 4.33 -2.27 17.86
C SER A 126 3.27 -2.84 16.91
N VAL A 127 2.20 -2.10 16.64
CA VAL A 127 1.14 -2.52 15.71
C VAL A 127 1.38 -1.85 14.36
N ARG A 128 1.44 -2.64 13.30
CA ARG A 128 1.46 -2.12 11.92
C ARG A 128 0.01 -1.92 11.48
N PHE A 129 -0.36 -0.65 11.30
CA PHE A 129 -1.69 -0.22 10.95
C PHE A 129 -1.74 0.13 9.46
N VAL A 130 -2.55 -0.62 8.72
CA VAL A 130 -2.65 -0.48 7.27
C VAL A 130 -4.09 -0.15 6.89
N ARG A 131 -4.24 0.77 5.93
CA ARG A 131 -5.54 1.15 5.38
C ARG A 131 -5.60 0.71 3.93
N TYR A 132 -6.69 0.05 3.56
CA TYR A 132 -7.01 -0.30 2.19
C TYR A 132 -8.33 0.37 1.77
N THR A 133 -8.44 0.71 0.50
CA THR A 133 -9.73 0.93 -0.16
C THR A 133 -10.03 -0.27 -1.03
N THR A 134 -11.29 -0.65 -1.12
CA THR A 134 -11.73 -1.76 -1.98
C THR A 134 -11.86 -1.28 -3.43
N PRO A 135 -11.85 -2.20 -4.42
CA PRO A 135 -11.84 -1.84 -5.83
C PRO A 135 -13.08 -1.04 -6.26
N ASP A 136 -12.85 0.08 -6.93
CA ASP A 136 -13.83 0.72 -7.79
C ASP A 136 -13.90 0.01 -9.15
N GLU A 137 -14.93 0.30 -9.94
CA GLU A 137 -14.98 -0.14 -11.34
C GLU A 137 -13.84 0.51 -12.13
N LEU A 138 -12.85 -0.29 -12.52
CA LEU A 138 -11.79 0.16 -13.43
C LEU A 138 -12.27 0.14 -14.88
N ASN A 139 -11.68 1.02 -15.69
CA ASN A 139 -11.76 0.90 -17.13
C ASN A 139 -11.12 -0.41 -17.65
N ALA A 140 -11.43 -0.77 -18.90
CA ALA A 140 -10.80 -1.92 -19.54
C ALA A 140 -9.28 -1.70 -19.63
N PRO A 141 -8.44 -2.70 -19.24
CA PRO A 141 -7.00 -2.56 -19.28
C PRO A 141 -6.47 -2.17 -20.67
N GLN A 142 -5.70 -1.09 -20.73
CA GLN A 142 -5.16 -0.52 -21.96
C GLN A 142 -3.68 -0.88 -22.12
N PRO A 143 -3.23 -1.34 -23.31
CA PRO A 143 -1.82 -1.61 -23.55
C PRO A 143 -1.02 -0.31 -23.67
N VAL A 144 0.14 -0.25 -23.01
CA VAL A 144 1.09 0.86 -23.10
C VAL A 144 2.46 0.40 -23.63
N ASN A 145 2.92 -0.80 -23.23
CA ASN A 145 4.16 -1.43 -23.70
C ASN A 145 5.40 -0.52 -23.67
N VAL A 146 5.65 0.12 -22.53
CA VAL A 146 6.78 1.05 -22.35
C VAL A 146 7.88 0.39 -21.52
N ARG A 147 9.12 0.39 -22.03
CA ARG A 147 10.29 -0.16 -21.35
C ARG A 147 10.97 0.91 -20.47
N PHE A 148 11.25 0.53 -19.23
CA PHE A 148 12.03 1.27 -18.24
C PHE A 148 13.37 0.57 -18.00
N GLY A 149 14.47 1.31 -18.16
CA GLY A 149 15.81 0.76 -18.10
C GLY A 149 16.01 -0.32 -19.16
N GLU A 150 16.72 -1.38 -18.81
CA GLU A 150 17.06 -2.44 -19.77
C GLU A 150 15.99 -3.54 -19.87
N HIS A 151 15.28 -3.84 -18.78
CA HIS A 151 14.55 -5.11 -18.64
C HIS A 151 13.07 -5.00 -18.25
N ILE A 152 12.67 -3.90 -17.60
CA ILE A 152 11.32 -3.77 -17.02
C ILE A 152 10.40 -3.12 -18.04
N THR A 153 9.23 -3.72 -18.28
CA THR A 153 8.23 -3.20 -19.22
C THR A 153 6.90 -3.02 -18.50
N LEU A 154 6.30 -1.82 -18.61
CA LEU A 154 4.90 -1.60 -18.28
C LEU A 154 4.06 -2.07 -19.48
N GLU A 155 3.35 -3.19 -19.33
CA GLU A 155 2.56 -3.78 -20.41
C GLU A 155 1.21 -3.08 -20.55
N ARG A 156 0.48 -2.93 -19.44
CA ARG A 156 -0.89 -2.42 -19.41
C ARG A 156 -1.17 -1.56 -18.19
N ILE A 157 -2.18 -0.72 -18.31
CA ILE A 157 -2.73 0.08 -17.21
C ILE A 157 -4.26 -0.02 -17.18
N ALA A 158 -4.85 0.08 -16.00
CA ALA A 158 -6.27 0.33 -15.79
C ALA A 158 -6.46 1.32 -14.64
N TYR A 159 -7.53 2.11 -14.65
CA TYR A 159 -7.82 3.09 -13.60
C TYR A 159 -9.32 3.34 -13.46
N ASN A 160 -9.75 3.81 -12.28
CA ASN A 160 -11.17 4.02 -11.96
C ASN A 160 -11.77 5.25 -12.67
N SER A 161 -11.06 6.38 -12.72
CA SER A 161 -11.54 7.60 -13.38
C SER A 161 -10.38 8.54 -13.76
N ASP A 162 -10.59 9.34 -14.81
CA ASP A 162 -9.79 10.54 -15.11
C ASP A 162 -10.52 11.85 -14.75
N GLU A 163 -11.75 11.77 -14.25
CA GLU A 163 -12.52 12.87 -13.66
C GLU A 163 -12.76 12.59 -12.17
N LEU A 164 -12.11 13.37 -11.30
CA LEU A 164 -12.06 13.15 -9.85
C LEU A 164 -12.41 14.43 -9.08
N ARG A 165 -12.62 14.31 -7.78
CA ARG A 165 -12.76 15.43 -6.84
C ARG A 165 -11.60 15.44 -5.85
N ALA A 166 -11.37 16.61 -5.24
CA ALA A 166 -10.46 16.71 -4.11
C ALA A 166 -10.88 15.75 -2.99
N GLY A 167 -9.93 15.00 -2.44
CA GLY A 167 -10.18 13.96 -1.44
C GLY A 167 -10.53 12.57 -2.00
N ASP A 168 -10.77 12.43 -3.32
CA ASP A 168 -10.99 11.11 -3.92
C ASP A 168 -9.70 10.26 -3.91
N VAL A 169 -9.86 8.96 -4.15
CA VAL A 169 -8.75 8.03 -4.36
C VAL A 169 -8.71 7.65 -5.83
N LEU A 170 -7.59 7.96 -6.49
CA LEU A 170 -7.31 7.46 -7.83
C LEU A 170 -6.73 6.04 -7.70
N GLN A 171 -7.50 5.04 -8.13
CA GLN A 171 -7.09 3.64 -8.17
C GLN A 171 -6.47 3.34 -9.53
N ILE A 172 -5.25 2.81 -9.52
CA ILE A 172 -4.48 2.49 -10.73
C ILE A 172 -3.95 1.07 -10.58
N GLN A 173 -4.24 0.23 -11.58
CA GLN A 173 -3.60 -1.07 -11.73
C GLN A 173 -2.54 -0.98 -12.83
N LEU A 174 -1.32 -1.38 -12.49
CA LEU A 174 -0.19 -1.45 -13.40
C LEU A 174 0.18 -2.91 -13.62
N ASN A 175 0.32 -3.32 -14.88
CA ASN A 175 0.78 -4.66 -15.22
C ASN A 175 2.20 -4.59 -15.76
N TRP A 176 3.14 -5.13 -15.00
CA TRP A 176 4.55 -5.12 -15.32
C TRP A 176 5.05 -6.47 -15.80
N GLN A 177 6.14 -6.47 -16.54
CA GLN A 177 6.87 -7.68 -16.94
C GLN A 177 8.37 -7.40 -16.99
N THR A 178 9.18 -8.43 -16.83
CA THR A 178 10.63 -8.38 -17.10
C THR A 178 11.03 -9.45 -18.12
N ASP A 179 12.05 -9.18 -18.93
CA ASP A 179 12.64 -10.17 -19.84
C ASP A 179 13.89 -10.87 -19.27
N ALA A 180 14.35 -10.43 -18.10
CA ALA A 180 15.52 -10.98 -17.40
C ALA A 180 15.32 -11.01 -15.87
N VAL A 181 16.18 -11.75 -15.18
CA VAL A 181 16.26 -11.73 -13.72
C VAL A 181 16.78 -10.36 -13.29
N LEU A 182 16.11 -9.74 -12.31
CA LEU A 182 16.47 -8.43 -11.78
C LEU A 182 17.25 -8.61 -10.46
N GLU A 183 18.41 -7.97 -10.34
CA GLU A 183 19.19 -8.00 -9.10
C GLU A 183 18.82 -6.85 -8.14
N ALA A 184 18.45 -5.70 -8.71
CA ALA A 184 18.10 -4.51 -7.97
C ALA A 184 16.64 -4.54 -7.50
N ARG A 185 16.39 -3.94 -6.32
CA ARG A 185 15.04 -3.65 -5.82
C ARG A 185 14.63 -2.27 -6.30
N TYR A 186 13.51 -2.19 -7.00
CA TYR A 186 12.95 -0.94 -7.47
C TYR A 186 11.66 -0.61 -6.73
N LYS A 187 11.45 0.70 -6.52
CA LYS A 187 10.14 1.24 -6.16
C LYS A 187 9.50 1.86 -7.39
N VAL A 188 8.20 1.64 -7.53
CA VAL A 188 7.34 2.38 -8.44
C VAL A 188 6.92 3.67 -7.74
N PHE A 189 7.01 4.78 -8.43
CA PHE A 189 6.41 6.04 -7.99
C PHE A 189 5.26 6.42 -8.91
N LEU A 190 4.24 7.01 -8.32
CA LEU A 190 3.18 7.75 -8.97
C LEU A 190 3.25 9.18 -8.49
N HIS A 191 3.50 10.12 -9.39
CA HIS A 191 3.58 11.55 -9.08
C HIS A 191 2.46 12.29 -9.79
N LEU A 192 1.57 12.91 -9.03
CA LEU A 192 0.60 13.84 -9.58
C LEU A 192 1.20 15.24 -9.55
N VAL A 193 1.31 15.86 -10.73
CA VAL A 193 1.85 17.21 -10.89
C VAL A 193 0.82 18.18 -11.46
N ASN A 194 0.88 19.44 -11.06
CA ASN A 194 0.04 20.49 -11.63
C ASN A 194 0.61 21.03 -12.96
N SER A 195 -0.08 22.00 -13.58
CA SER A 195 0.36 22.63 -14.83
C SER A 195 1.72 23.35 -14.77
N GLU A 196 2.22 23.66 -13.58
CA GLU A 196 3.55 24.24 -13.35
C GLU A 196 4.64 23.17 -13.13
N GLY A 197 4.27 21.88 -13.18
CA GLY A 197 5.15 20.75 -12.88
C GLY A 197 5.42 20.54 -11.39
N GLN A 198 4.64 21.18 -10.51
CA GLN A 198 4.79 21.00 -9.06
C GLN A 198 4.07 19.73 -8.62
N LEU A 199 4.76 18.92 -7.80
CA LEU A 199 4.19 17.74 -7.17
C LEU A 199 3.11 18.13 -6.16
N VAL A 200 1.91 17.55 -6.31
CA VAL A 200 0.76 17.80 -5.41
C VAL A 200 0.33 16.56 -4.64
N ALA A 201 0.56 15.37 -5.18
CA ALA A 201 0.34 14.09 -4.52
C ALA A 201 1.35 13.08 -5.03
N GLN A 202 1.71 12.11 -4.20
CA GLN A 202 2.59 11.02 -4.59
C GLN A 202 2.27 9.72 -3.89
N ARG A 203 2.64 8.62 -4.53
CA ARG A 203 2.66 7.29 -3.94
C ARG A 203 3.90 6.55 -4.41
N ASP A 204 4.67 6.06 -3.45
CA ASP A 204 5.88 5.27 -3.68
C ASP A 204 5.75 3.92 -2.98
N SER A 205 5.84 2.82 -3.72
CA SER A 205 5.87 1.48 -3.14
C SER A 205 6.72 0.53 -3.97
N GLU A 206 7.17 -0.55 -3.33
CA GLU A 206 7.61 -1.69 -4.11
C GLU A 206 6.39 -2.32 -4.82
N PRO A 207 6.58 -2.99 -5.97
CA PRO A 207 5.47 -3.53 -6.74
C PRO A 207 4.67 -4.60 -5.99
N GLY A 208 3.41 -4.76 -6.37
CA GLY A 208 2.49 -5.74 -5.79
C GLY A 208 2.23 -5.46 -4.31
N GLY A 209 2.03 -4.19 -3.95
CA GLY A 209 1.85 -3.80 -2.54
C GLY A 209 3.04 -4.14 -1.63
N GLY A 210 4.22 -4.38 -2.20
CA GLY A 210 5.42 -4.82 -1.47
C GLY A 210 5.64 -6.34 -1.41
N SER A 211 4.70 -7.16 -1.88
CA SER A 211 4.87 -8.62 -1.95
C SER A 211 5.64 -9.08 -3.19
N ALA A 212 5.58 -8.29 -4.28
CA ALA A 212 6.23 -8.58 -5.55
C ALA A 212 7.48 -7.72 -5.76
N ILE A 213 8.44 -7.76 -4.83
CA ILE A 213 9.70 -7.03 -4.98
C ILE A 213 10.42 -7.44 -6.28
N THR A 214 11.04 -6.49 -6.98
CA THR A 214 11.53 -6.77 -8.35
C THR A 214 12.48 -7.96 -8.49
N PRO A 215 13.34 -8.33 -7.53
CA PRO A 215 14.16 -9.54 -7.64
C PRO A 215 13.40 -10.88 -7.60
N THR A 216 12.13 -10.91 -7.17
CA THR A 216 11.32 -12.13 -7.16
C THR A 216 10.60 -12.37 -8.48
N TRP A 217 10.58 -11.37 -9.37
CA TRP A 217 9.91 -11.46 -10.66
C TRP A 217 10.52 -12.55 -11.53
N GLN A 218 9.65 -13.36 -12.14
CA GLN A 218 10.07 -14.33 -13.15
C GLN A 218 10.02 -13.69 -14.55
N PRO A 219 11.01 -13.96 -15.42
CA PRO A 219 10.96 -13.49 -16.80
C PRO A 219 9.66 -13.91 -17.50
N GLN A 220 9.04 -12.97 -18.20
CA GLN A 220 7.76 -13.12 -18.91
C GLN A 220 6.53 -13.38 -18.04
N GLN A 221 6.65 -13.35 -16.72
CA GLN A 221 5.49 -13.32 -15.83
C GLN A 221 4.96 -11.89 -15.72
N THR A 222 3.64 -11.72 -15.86
CA THR A 222 2.98 -10.45 -15.56
C THR A 222 2.84 -10.30 -14.04
N VAL A 223 3.25 -9.14 -13.54
CA VAL A 223 3.10 -8.72 -12.15
C VAL A 223 2.01 -7.65 -12.10
N VAL A 224 0.94 -7.94 -11.37
CA VAL A 224 -0.16 -6.99 -11.11
C VAL A 224 0.23 -6.13 -9.92
N ASP A 225 0.12 -4.82 -10.07
CA ASP A 225 0.57 -3.83 -9.09
C ASP A 225 -0.50 -2.76 -8.89
N ASN A 226 -1.27 -2.91 -7.81
CA ASN A 226 -2.39 -2.05 -7.45
C ASN A 226 -1.92 -0.85 -6.60
N HIS A 227 -2.31 0.36 -7.01
CA HIS A 227 -1.96 1.61 -6.35
C HIS A 227 -3.19 2.47 -6.04
N ALA A 228 -3.31 2.93 -4.79
CA ALA A 228 -4.25 3.98 -4.41
C ALA A 228 -3.49 5.29 -4.19
N LEU A 229 -3.74 6.29 -5.05
CA LEU A 229 -3.22 7.64 -4.88
C LEU A 229 -4.31 8.53 -4.27
N VAL A 230 -4.15 8.91 -3.00
CA VAL A 230 -5.08 9.80 -2.31
C VAL A 230 -4.86 11.23 -2.78
N LEU A 231 -5.93 11.87 -3.24
CA LEU A 231 -5.90 13.27 -3.63
C LEU A 231 -6.06 14.19 -2.40
N PRO A 232 -5.28 15.28 -2.29
CA PRO A 232 -5.49 16.27 -1.24
C PRO A 232 -6.93 16.81 -1.24
N VAL A 233 -7.50 16.99 -0.05
CA VAL A 233 -8.88 17.50 0.13
C VAL A 233 -9.04 18.97 -0.25
N ASP A 234 -7.93 19.69 -0.38
CA ASP A 234 -7.85 21.11 -0.75
C ASP A 234 -7.32 21.32 -2.18
N LEU A 235 -7.28 20.25 -2.99
CA LEU A 235 -6.77 20.30 -4.36
C LEU A 235 -7.67 21.21 -5.24
N PRO A 236 -7.14 22.28 -5.85
CA PRO A 236 -7.93 23.14 -6.72
C PRO A 236 -8.49 22.40 -7.94
N ALA A 237 -9.65 22.84 -8.43
CA ALA A 237 -10.17 22.38 -9.71
C ALA A 237 -9.21 22.72 -10.86
N GLY A 238 -8.98 21.78 -11.77
CA GLY A 238 -8.00 21.94 -12.84
C GLY A 238 -7.53 20.63 -13.44
N GLU A 239 -6.55 20.73 -14.35
CA GLU A 239 -5.91 19.56 -14.96
C GLU A 239 -4.58 19.27 -14.29
N TYR A 240 -4.34 17.98 -14.05
CA TYR A 240 -3.14 17.46 -13.42
C TYR A 240 -2.59 16.30 -14.24
N THR A 241 -1.28 16.14 -14.24
CA THR A 241 -0.60 15.09 -14.97
C THR A 241 -0.11 14.03 -14.00
N LEU A 242 -0.48 12.78 -14.24
CA LEU A 242 0.04 11.64 -13.51
C LEU A 242 1.29 11.10 -14.22
N LEU A 243 2.39 11.02 -13.51
CA LEU A 243 3.64 10.44 -13.96
C LEU A 243 3.91 9.13 -13.23
N VAL A 244 4.42 8.13 -13.94
CA VAL A 244 4.87 6.85 -13.36
C VAL A 244 6.34 6.60 -13.70
N GLY A 245 7.09 6.02 -12.77
CA GLY A 245 8.43 5.56 -13.06
C GLY A 245 8.98 4.64 -11.97
N LEU A 246 10.24 4.25 -12.14
CA LEU A 246 10.94 3.39 -11.18
C LEU A 246 12.25 4.02 -10.72
N TYR A 247 12.61 3.82 -9.46
CA TYR A 247 13.94 4.14 -8.94
C TYR A 247 14.51 3.00 -8.11
N ASP A 248 15.84 2.92 -8.07
CA ASP A 248 16.57 1.97 -7.24
C ASP A 248 16.35 2.27 -5.76
N LEU A 249 15.83 1.30 -5.00
CA LEU A 249 15.58 1.43 -3.56
C LEU A 249 16.83 1.82 -2.77
N SER A 250 18.00 1.35 -3.20
CA SER A 250 19.30 1.66 -2.58
C SER A 250 19.84 3.04 -2.94
N ASN A 251 19.36 3.62 -4.04
CA ASN A 251 19.71 4.97 -4.49
C ASN A 251 18.50 5.67 -5.14
N PRO A 252 17.65 6.36 -4.36
CA PRO A 252 16.44 6.99 -4.88
C PRO A 252 16.64 8.06 -5.96
N ALA A 253 17.88 8.58 -6.12
CA ALA A 253 18.21 9.49 -7.21
C ALA A 253 18.44 8.77 -8.56
N ALA A 254 18.66 7.46 -8.55
CA ALA A 254 18.86 6.64 -9.74
C ALA A 254 17.50 6.12 -10.26
N ARG A 255 16.84 6.95 -11.06
CA ARG A 255 15.62 6.57 -11.79
C ARG A 255 15.95 5.81 -13.07
N LEU A 256 15.12 4.84 -13.40
CA LEU A 256 15.19 4.15 -14.69
C LEU A 256 14.69 5.08 -15.80
N THR A 257 15.40 5.10 -16.92
CA THR A 257 15.02 5.93 -18.08
C THR A 257 14.21 5.16 -19.10
N LEU A 258 13.40 5.88 -19.86
CA LEU A 258 12.73 5.44 -21.07
C LEU A 258 13.69 5.50 -22.27
N GLU A 259 13.25 4.99 -23.42
CA GLU A 259 14.04 5.03 -24.68
C GLU A 259 14.38 6.46 -25.15
N ASP A 260 13.53 7.43 -24.84
CA ASP A 260 13.74 8.85 -25.17
C ASP A 260 14.61 9.59 -24.14
N GLY A 261 15.03 8.91 -23.08
CA GLY A 261 15.85 9.46 -22.00
C GLY A 261 15.06 10.14 -20.87
N ALA A 262 13.72 10.19 -20.94
CA ALA A 262 12.90 10.63 -19.81
C ALA A 262 13.01 9.63 -18.64
N ASP A 263 12.83 10.09 -17.40
CA ASP A 263 12.90 9.26 -16.18
C ASP A 263 11.51 8.91 -15.62
N ALA A 264 10.45 9.29 -16.35
CA ALA A 264 9.07 9.01 -16.02
C ALA A 264 8.21 8.99 -17.29
N LEU A 265 7.18 8.16 -17.29
CA LEU A 265 6.13 8.13 -18.30
C LEU A 265 4.94 8.99 -17.83
N GLN A 266 4.45 9.88 -18.68
CA GLN A 266 3.13 10.48 -18.47
C GLN A 266 2.05 9.42 -18.71
N LEU A 267 1.38 9.01 -17.63
CA LEU A 267 0.42 7.91 -17.65
C LEU A 267 -0.95 8.36 -18.16
N LEU A 268 -1.48 9.44 -17.56
CA LEU A 268 -2.69 10.11 -18.00
C LEU A 268 -2.76 11.54 -17.45
N THR A 269 -3.70 12.32 -17.99
CA THR A 269 -4.13 13.60 -17.42
C THR A 269 -5.43 13.37 -16.67
N ILE A 270 -5.53 13.82 -15.42
CA ILE A 270 -6.79 13.82 -14.65
C ILE A 270 -7.33 15.24 -14.53
N ARG A 271 -8.65 15.35 -14.39
CA ARG A 271 -9.37 16.60 -14.12
C ARG A 271 -10.01 16.57 -12.75
N ILE A 272 -9.73 17.60 -11.96
CA ILE A 272 -10.36 17.83 -10.66
C ILE A 272 -11.55 18.77 -10.85
N GLN A 273 -12.73 18.34 -10.38
CA GLN A 273 -14.00 19.08 -10.46
C GLN A 273 -14.35 19.83 -9.17
#